data_AF-A0A9P8GE37-F1
#
_entry.id   AF-A0A9P8GE37-F1
#
_cell.length_a   1.000
_cell.length_b   1.000
_cell.length_c   1.000
_cell.angle_alpha   90.00
_cell.angle_beta   90.00
_cell.angle_gamma   90.00
#
_symmetry.space_group_name_H-M   'P 1'
#
loop_
_entity.id
_entity.type
_entity.pdbx_description
1 polymer ?
#
loop_
_entity_poly.entity_id
_entity_poly.type
_entity_poly.pdbx_seq_one_letter_code
_entity_poly.pdbx_strand_id
1 'polypeptide(L)'
;MVTQELAIQSYYHQQDSCAERPEDIPLGDLSHQSSLQSPTDHYDEDDDNSSVHSFELYTPDEEKSLLRKLDTRLVLFLALLYMLSFLDRSNIGNAKVAGLSTSLKLSPAQFEWLLTGFYMSYICFEWMTLLYKIFPPHAYISICVLAWGCLASLQSVSTGFGSILILRILLGISEAAFGPGVPFYLSFFFKRNELAFRTGLFISAAPLASSFASTLAFAIVKLGKNTAIESWRILFIIEGFPSVLVALWA
;
A
#
# COMPACT_ATOMS: atom_id res chain seq x y z
N MET A 1 -11.37 13.87 -23.85
CA MET A 1 -12.60 14.34 -23.19
C MET A 1 -13.86 14.00 -23.99
N VAL A 2 -13.87 14.19 -25.32
CA VAL A 2 -15.04 13.88 -26.20
C VAL A 2 -15.42 12.39 -26.25
N THR A 3 -14.46 11.47 -26.10
CA THR A 3 -14.72 10.02 -26.17
C THR A 3 -15.41 9.44 -24.93
N GLN A 4 -15.42 10.16 -23.80
CA GLN A 4 -16.00 9.68 -22.55
C GLN A 4 -17.48 10.03 -22.43
N GLU A 5 -17.92 11.15 -23.03
CA GLU A 5 -19.35 11.52 -23.06
C GLU A 5 -20.18 10.62 -24.00
N LEU A 6 -19.60 10.19 -25.13
CA LEU A 6 -20.31 9.31 -26.06
C LEU A 6 -20.60 7.92 -25.45
N ALA A 7 -19.70 7.43 -24.59
CA ALA A 7 -19.91 6.17 -23.87
C ALA A 7 -21.03 6.27 -22.82
N ILE A 8 -21.20 7.45 -22.21
CA ILE A 8 -22.22 7.69 -21.20
C ILE A 8 -23.59 7.89 -21.87
N GLN A 9 -23.67 8.61 -22.99
CA GLN A 9 -24.93 8.78 -23.72
C GLN A 9 -25.46 7.47 -24.33
N SER A 10 -24.57 6.60 -24.83
CA SER A 10 -24.98 5.28 -25.33
C SER A 10 -25.53 4.38 -24.21
N TYR A 11 -25.06 4.55 -22.98
CA TYR A 11 -25.51 3.77 -21.83
C TYR A 11 -26.92 4.19 -21.37
N TYR A 12 -27.20 5.50 -21.32
CA TYR A 12 -28.52 6.00 -20.94
C TYR A 12 -29.61 5.64 -21.96
N HIS A 13 -29.30 5.69 -23.25
CA HIS A 13 -30.28 5.39 -24.30
C HIS A 13 -30.74 3.92 -24.31
N GLN A 14 -29.93 3.02 -23.76
CA GLN A 14 -30.23 1.59 -23.67
C GLN A 14 -31.10 1.25 -22.46
N GLN A 15 -31.16 2.13 -21.46
CA GLN A 15 -31.90 1.91 -20.22
C GLN A 15 -33.38 2.34 -20.34
N ASP A 16 -33.68 3.34 -21.16
CA ASP A 16 -35.07 3.76 -21.46
C ASP A 16 -35.84 2.72 -22.29
N SER A 17 -35.14 1.92 -23.11
CA SER A 17 -35.79 0.92 -23.97
C SER A 17 -36.27 -0.33 -23.23
N CYS A 18 -35.85 -0.53 -21.98
CA CYS A 18 -36.24 -1.70 -21.15
C CYS A 18 -37.36 -1.39 -20.15
N ALA A 19 -37.91 -0.18 -20.13
CA ALA A 19 -38.86 0.28 -19.12
C ALA A 19 -40.34 0.28 -19.56
N GLU A 20 -40.71 -0.42 -20.64
CA GLU A 20 -42.12 -0.63 -20.99
C GLU A 20 -42.71 -1.83 -20.25
N ARG A 21 -43.57 -1.53 -19.27
CA ARG A 21 -44.46 -2.47 -18.56
C ARG A 21 -45.73 -2.68 -19.41
N PRO A 22 -46.18 -3.91 -19.70
CA PRO A 22 -47.52 -4.11 -20.25
C PRO A 22 -48.58 -4.04 -19.15
N GLU A 23 -49.63 -3.26 -19.43
CA GLU A 23 -50.88 -3.13 -18.65
C GLU A 23 -51.80 -4.37 -18.80
N ASP A 24 -52.53 -4.66 -17.71
CA ASP A 24 -53.89 -5.21 -17.56
C ASP A 24 -54.48 -6.22 -18.58
N ILE A 25 -54.81 -7.42 -18.09
CA ILE A 25 -55.87 -8.31 -18.66
C ILE A 25 -56.74 -8.83 -17.50
N PRO A 26 -58.09 -8.75 -17.57
CA PRO A 26 -58.98 -8.87 -16.41
C PRO A 26 -59.32 -10.30 -16.00
N LEU A 27 -59.66 -10.45 -14.71
CA LEU A 27 -60.24 -11.64 -14.07
C LEU A 27 -61.57 -12.04 -14.73
N GLY A 28 -61.63 -13.25 -15.28
CA GLY A 28 -62.84 -13.94 -15.70
C GLY A 28 -63.02 -15.23 -14.90
N ASP A 29 -64.11 -15.29 -14.13
CA ASP A 29 -64.57 -16.42 -13.34
C ASP A 29 -65.07 -17.57 -14.23
N LEU A 30 -64.98 -18.82 -13.76
CA LEU A 30 -65.99 -19.89 -13.88
C LEU A 30 -65.39 -21.30 -13.64
N SER A 31 -65.83 -21.85 -12.52
CA SER A 31 -65.90 -23.27 -12.16
C SER A 31 -66.35 -24.21 -13.29
N HIS A 32 -65.66 -25.35 -13.47
CA HIS A 32 -66.30 -26.68 -13.50
C HIS A 32 -65.26 -27.82 -13.55
N GLN A 33 -65.51 -28.84 -12.71
CA GLN A 33 -64.81 -30.12 -12.65
C GLN A 33 -64.76 -30.85 -14.00
N SER A 34 -63.66 -31.56 -14.27
CA SER A 34 -63.76 -32.98 -14.64
C SER A 34 -62.42 -33.70 -14.49
N SER A 35 -62.45 -34.74 -13.66
CA SER A 35 -61.48 -35.81 -13.52
C SER A 35 -61.14 -36.48 -14.85
N LEU A 36 -59.85 -36.69 -15.15
CA LEU A 36 -59.35 -37.85 -15.89
C LEU A 36 -57.85 -37.99 -15.61
N GLN A 37 -57.48 -39.08 -14.93
CA GLN A 37 -56.11 -39.52 -14.78
C GLN A 37 -55.94 -40.79 -15.61
N SER A 38 -55.03 -40.77 -16.59
CA SER A 38 -54.52 -41.94 -17.30
C SER A 38 -53.08 -41.67 -17.73
N PRO A 39 -52.14 -42.60 -17.51
CA PRO A 39 -50.71 -42.42 -17.75
C PRO A 39 -50.33 -42.76 -19.19
N THR A 40 -49.50 -41.93 -19.82
CA THR A 40 -48.74 -42.31 -21.03
C THR A 40 -47.42 -41.56 -21.08
N ASP A 41 -46.35 -42.36 -21.22
CA ASP A 41 -44.94 -42.00 -21.29
C ASP A 41 -44.54 -41.18 -22.53
N HIS A 42 -43.33 -40.60 -22.45
CA HIS A 42 -42.48 -39.98 -23.49
C HIS A 42 -42.77 -38.49 -23.77
N TYR A 43 -41.83 -37.54 -23.69
CA TYR A 43 -40.44 -37.50 -24.16
C TYR A 43 -39.55 -36.63 -23.25
N ASP A 44 -38.25 -36.92 -23.25
CA ASP A 44 -37.18 -36.12 -22.64
C ASP A 44 -37.17 -34.69 -23.18
N GLU A 45 -37.35 -33.71 -22.28
CA GLU A 45 -36.80 -32.37 -22.45
C GLU A 45 -35.84 -32.15 -21.28
N ASP A 46 -34.56 -32.17 -21.64
CA ASP A 46 -33.43 -31.76 -20.80
C ASP A 46 -33.70 -30.37 -20.21
N ASP A 47 -34.17 -30.34 -18.96
CA ASP A 47 -34.21 -29.12 -18.16
C ASP A 47 -32.77 -28.85 -17.67
N ASP A 48 -31.97 -28.34 -18.60
CA ASP A 48 -30.60 -27.89 -18.42
C ASP A 48 -30.53 -26.62 -17.56
N ASN A 49 -31.08 -26.69 -16.36
CA ASN A 49 -30.91 -25.66 -15.34
C ASN A 49 -29.64 -25.91 -14.51
N SER A 50 -28.58 -26.37 -15.18
CA SER A 50 -27.33 -26.84 -14.59
C SER A 50 -26.13 -25.91 -14.82
N SER A 51 -26.32 -24.60 -14.97
CA SER A 51 -25.22 -23.63 -14.87
C SER A 51 -25.80 -22.24 -14.63
N VAL A 52 -25.88 -21.72 -13.40
CA VAL A 52 -24.77 -21.00 -12.76
C VAL A 52 -24.88 -21.19 -11.24
N HIS A 53 -24.40 -22.32 -10.72
CA HIS A 53 -23.97 -22.34 -9.32
C HIS A 53 -22.75 -21.41 -9.28
N SER A 54 -22.92 -20.16 -8.87
CA SER A 54 -21.79 -19.34 -8.44
C SER A 54 -21.10 -20.14 -7.36
N PHE A 55 -19.94 -20.70 -7.65
CA PHE A 55 -19.16 -21.41 -6.65
C PHE A 55 -18.80 -20.40 -5.54
N GLU A 56 -19.58 -20.33 -4.46
CA GLU A 56 -19.09 -19.85 -3.18
C GLU A 56 -18.02 -20.86 -2.74
N LEU A 57 -16.80 -20.69 -3.26
CA LEU A 57 -15.65 -21.56 -2.98
C LEU A 57 -15.21 -21.52 -1.51
N TYR A 58 -15.79 -20.64 -0.69
CA TYR A 58 -15.46 -20.45 0.71
C TYR A 58 -16.70 -20.07 1.53
N THR A 59 -16.79 -20.62 2.73
CA THR A 59 -17.78 -20.16 3.71
C THR A 59 -17.42 -18.76 4.25
N PRO A 60 -18.41 -17.93 4.62
CA PRO A 60 -18.16 -16.58 5.16
C PRO A 60 -17.25 -16.58 6.41
N ASP A 61 -17.26 -17.68 7.18
CA ASP A 61 -16.37 -17.86 8.32
C ASP A 61 -14.91 -18.12 7.90
N GLU A 62 -14.68 -18.84 6.81
CA GLU A 62 -13.35 -19.05 6.23
C GLU A 62 -12.80 -17.76 5.62
N GLU A 63 -13.62 -16.99 4.90
CA GLU A 63 -13.23 -15.67 4.37
C GLU A 63 -12.75 -14.75 5.50
N LYS A 64 -13.48 -14.68 6.61
CA LYS A 64 -13.11 -13.86 7.77
C LYS A 64 -11.82 -14.34 8.46
N SER A 65 -11.59 -15.65 8.51
CA SER A 65 -10.35 -16.23 9.06
C SER A 65 -9.14 -15.91 8.18
N LEU A 66 -9.31 -15.97 6.85
CA LEU A 66 -8.28 -15.59 5.88
C LEU A 66 -7.96 -14.10 5.95
N LEU A 67 -8.98 -13.24 5.97
CA LEU A 67 -8.82 -11.80 6.11
C LEU A 67 -8.10 -11.44 7.41
N ARG A 68 -8.42 -12.08 8.53
CA ARG A 68 -7.67 -11.88 9.79
C ARG A 68 -6.20 -12.26 9.68
N LYS A 69 -5.89 -13.38 9.03
CA LYS A 69 -4.48 -13.79 8.81
C LYS A 69 -3.74 -12.81 7.91
N LEU A 70 -4.38 -12.34 6.84
CA LEU A 70 -3.84 -11.32 5.94
C LEU A 70 -3.66 -9.99 6.68
N ASP A 71 -4.63 -9.54 7.47
CA ASP A 71 -4.54 -8.29 8.23
C ASP A 71 -3.40 -8.35 9.26
N THR A 72 -3.29 -9.45 9.99
CA THR A 72 -2.29 -9.55 11.07
C THR A 72 -0.88 -9.72 10.52
N ARG A 73 -0.70 -10.38 9.37
CA ARG A 73 0.63 -10.60 8.78
C ARG A 73 0.99 -9.56 7.74
N LEU A 74 0.14 -9.35 6.74
CA LEU A 74 0.42 -8.47 5.60
C LEU A 74 0.28 -6.99 5.99
N VAL A 75 -0.86 -6.60 6.56
CA VAL A 75 -1.12 -5.17 6.86
C VAL A 75 -0.19 -4.69 7.97
N LEU A 76 0.03 -5.49 9.02
CA LEU A 76 0.99 -5.15 10.07
C LEU A 76 2.42 -5.05 9.54
N PHE A 77 2.85 -6.00 8.69
CA PHE A 77 4.17 -5.96 8.08
C PHE A 77 4.35 -4.73 7.19
N LEU A 78 3.37 -4.40 6.35
CA LEU A 78 3.40 -3.19 5.52
C LEU A 78 3.38 -1.91 6.37
N ALA A 79 2.61 -1.90 7.47
CA ALA A 79 2.60 -0.79 8.42
C ALA A 79 3.97 -0.62 9.12
N LEU A 80 4.65 -1.71 9.45
CA LEU A 80 6.03 -1.68 9.96
C LEU A 80 6.99 -1.12 8.91
N LEU A 81 6.94 -1.60 7.67
CA LEU A 81 7.77 -1.08 6.58
C LEU A 81 7.55 0.43 6.36
N TYR A 82 6.31 0.89 6.46
CA TYR A 82 5.99 2.31 6.36
C TYR A 82 6.43 3.13 7.55
N MET A 83 6.37 2.54 8.74
CA MET A 83 6.97 3.12 9.93
C MET A 83 8.48 3.32 9.72
N LEU A 84 9.18 2.32 9.18
CA LEU A 84 10.61 2.39 8.85
C LEU A 84 10.89 3.47 7.79
N SER A 85 10.11 3.53 6.72
CA SER A 85 10.22 4.55 5.66
C SER A 85 10.02 5.97 6.20
N PHE A 86 9.02 6.19 7.06
CA PHE A 86 8.83 7.51 7.69
C PHE A 86 9.93 7.87 8.68
N LEU A 87 10.47 6.87 9.36
CA LEU A 87 11.59 7.04 10.28
C LEU A 87 12.82 7.56 9.51
N ASP A 88 13.16 6.99 8.35
CA ASP A 88 14.26 7.46 7.48
C ASP A 88 14.11 8.91 6.98
N ARG A 89 12.86 9.35 6.76
CA ARG A 89 12.55 10.75 6.40
C ARG A 89 12.76 11.70 7.58
N SER A 90 12.27 11.33 8.76
CA SER A 90 12.43 12.14 9.98
C SER A 90 13.88 12.15 10.50
N ASN A 91 14.66 11.12 10.16
CA ASN A 91 16.04 10.91 10.59
C ASN A 91 16.93 12.15 10.31
N ILE A 92 16.88 12.76 9.13
CA ILE A 92 17.73 13.92 8.82
C ILE A 92 17.44 15.14 9.71
N GLY A 93 16.17 15.33 10.08
CA GLY A 93 15.73 16.39 10.98
C GLY A 93 16.24 16.14 12.39
N ASN A 94 16.10 14.90 12.87
CA ASN A 94 16.61 14.47 14.17
C ASN A 94 18.14 14.51 14.24
N ALA A 95 18.83 14.12 13.18
CA ALA A 95 20.28 14.17 13.06
C ALA A 95 20.80 15.62 13.09
N LYS A 96 20.08 16.58 12.50
CA LYS A 96 20.39 18.01 12.63
C LYS A 96 20.37 18.46 14.10
N VAL A 97 19.36 18.04 14.86
CA VAL A 97 19.28 18.30 16.31
C VAL A 97 20.42 17.61 17.06
N ALA A 98 20.82 16.41 16.62
CA ALA A 98 21.93 15.64 17.18
C ALA A 98 23.34 16.14 16.77
N GLY A 99 23.46 17.28 16.07
CA GLY A 99 24.74 17.93 15.76
C GLY A 99 25.30 17.69 14.36
N LEU A 100 24.56 17.04 13.45
CA LEU A 100 25.00 16.76 12.07
C LEU A 100 25.53 18.02 11.35
N SER A 101 24.80 19.13 11.43
CA SER A 101 25.18 20.38 10.77
C SER A 101 26.52 20.93 11.27
N THR A 102 26.82 20.75 12.56
CA THR A 102 28.07 21.19 13.18
C THR A 102 29.22 20.27 12.78
N SER A 103 29.04 18.95 12.85
CA SER A 103 30.10 17.98 12.51
C SER A 103 30.50 18.03 11.03
N LEU A 104 29.53 18.24 10.12
CA LEU A 104 29.80 18.34 8.67
C LEU A 104 29.99 19.79 8.19
N LYS A 105 29.92 20.79 9.09
CA LYS A 105 30.00 22.22 8.78
C LYS A 105 29.04 22.63 7.64
N LEU A 106 27.81 22.14 7.71
CA LEU A 106 26.80 22.40 6.69
C LEU A 106 26.22 23.82 6.83
N SER A 107 26.13 24.53 5.72
CA SER A 107 25.33 25.76 5.63
C SER A 107 23.84 25.43 5.74
N PRO A 108 23.00 26.33 6.28
CA PRO A 108 21.54 26.17 6.26
C PRO A 108 20.99 25.85 4.86
N ALA A 109 21.51 26.54 3.82
CA ALA A 109 21.11 26.29 2.44
C ALA A 109 21.51 24.89 1.94
N GLN A 110 22.67 24.38 2.36
CA GLN A 110 23.09 23.02 2.03
C GLN A 110 22.20 21.99 2.73
N PHE A 111 21.80 22.25 3.97
CA PHE A 111 20.87 21.37 4.67
C PHE A 111 19.52 21.31 3.95
N GLU A 112 19.00 22.44 3.48
CA GLU A 112 17.78 22.47 2.67
C GLU A 112 17.91 21.65 1.38
N TRP A 113 19.06 21.72 0.71
CA TRP A 113 19.35 20.87 -0.46
C TRP A 113 19.32 19.37 -0.16
N LEU A 114 19.67 18.94 1.06
CA LEU A 114 19.56 17.52 1.46
C LEU A 114 18.09 17.07 1.54
N LEU A 115 17.22 17.93 2.06
CA LEU A 115 15.79 17.65 2.15
C LEU A 115 15.16 17.67 0.76
N THR A 116 15.40 18.72 -0.01
CA THR A 116 14.79 18.89 -1.34
C THR A 116 15.32 17.87 -2.34
N GLY A 117 16.61 17.50 -2.27
CA GLY A 117 17.20 16.47 -3.14
C GLY A 117 16.51 15.11 -2.99
N PHE A 118 16.18 14.72 -1.76
CA PHE A 118 15.37 13.52 -1.48
C PHE A 118 14.00 13.62 -2.16
N TYR A 119 13.23 14.67 -1.88
CA TYR A 119 11.87 14.81 -2.44
C TYR A 119 11.84 14.97 -3.95
N MET A 120 12.83 15.67 -4.54
CA MET A 120 12.94 15.83 -5.99
C MET A 120 13.16 14.47 -6.66
N SER A 121 14.09 13.67 -6.13
CA SER A 121 14.32 12.31 -6.63
C SER A 121 13.11 11.41 -6.40
N TYR A 122 12.43 11.53 -5.26
CA TYR A 122 11.23 10.76 -4.98
C TYR A 122 10.14 11.02 -6.03
N ILE A 123 9.83 12.30 -6.30
CA ILE A 123 8.80 12.70 -7.28
C ILE A 123 9.19 12.27 -8.70
N CYS A 124 10.45 12.49 -9.10
CA CYS A 124 10.91 12.14 -10.45
C CYS A 124 10.83 10.63 -10.74
N PHE A 125 10.91 9.78 -9.72
CA PHE A 125 10.93 8.32 -9.84
C PHE A 125 9.62 7.65 -9.39
N GLU A 126 8.55 8.38 -9.13
CA GLU A 126 7.23 7.79 -8.78
C GLU A 126 6.69 6.84 -9.86
N TRP A 127 7.06 7.05 -11.13
CA TRP A 127 6.71 6.14 -12.23
C TRP A 127 7.24 4.72 -12.02
N MET A 128 8.26 4.52 -11.17
CA MET A 128 8.77 3.19 -10.82
C MET A 128 7.72 2.30 -10.14
N THR A 129 6.62 2.87 -9.64
CA THR A 129 5.49 2.08 -9.14
C THR A 129 4.84 1.20 -10.21
N LEU A 130 4.99 1.52 -11.50
CA LEU A 130 4.53 0.66 -12.59
C LEU A 130 5.28 -0.68 -12.65
N LEU A 131 6.48 -0.78 -12.05
CA LEU A 131 7.25 -2.02 -11.99
C LEU A 131 6.54 -3.11 -11.18
N TYR A 132 5.62 -2.75 -10.27
CA TYR A 132 4.77 -3.71 -9.55
C TYR A 132 3.87 -4.55 -10.47
N LYS A 133 3.64 -4.08 -11.71
CA LYS A 133 2.88 -4.85 -12.72
C LYS A 133 3.77 -5.82 -13.52
N ILE A 134 5.08 -5.57 -13.54
CA ILE A 134 6.06 -6.33 -14.34
C ILE A 134 6.73 -7.39 -13.47
N PHE A 135 7.10 -7.02 -12.24
CA PHE A 135 7.80 -7.89 -11.30
C PHE A 135 6.85 -8.47 -10.24
N PRO A 136 7.16 -9.65 -9.69
CA PRO A 136 6.46 -10.18 -8.54
C PRO A 136 6.50 -9.16 -7.38
N PRO A 137 5.34 -8.68 -6.89
CA PRO A 137 5.29 -7.59 -5.91
C PRO A 137 6.05 -7.88 -4.61
N HIS A 138 6.05 -9.14 -4.16
CA HIS A 138 6.75 -9.56 -2.95
C HIS A 138 8.27 -9.35 -3.06
N ALA A 139 8.88 -9.80 -4.17
CA ALA A 139 10.32 -9.66 -4.38
C ALA A 139 10.71 -8.19 -4.61
N TYR A 140 9.87 -7.43 -5.33
CA TYR A 140 10.14 -6.02 -5.59
C TYR A 140 10.13 -5.19 -4.31
N ILE A 141 9.16 -5.41 -3.40
CA ILE A 141 9.13 -4.76 -2.08
C ILE A 141 10.40 -5.11 -1.30
N SER A 142 10.77 -6.39 -1.17
CA SER A 142 11.96 -6.78 -0.40
C SER A 142 13.25 -6.15 -0.95
N ILE A 143 13.40 -6.06 -2.29
CA ILE A 143 14.55 -5.40 -2.93
C ILE A 143 14.56 -3.90 -2.62
N CYS A 144 13.42 -3.21 -2.71
CA CYS A 144 13.31 -1.79 -2.35
C CYS A 144 13.66 -1.55 -0.87
N VAL A 145 13.13 -2.39 0.03
CA VAL A 145 13.39 -2.32 1.48
C VAL A 145 14.87 -2.53 1.79
N LEU A 146 15.50 -3.52 1.15
CA LEU A 146 16.92 -3.80 1.30
C LEU A 146 17.77 -2.64 0.77
N ALA A 147 17.45 -2.13 -0.42
CA ALA A 147 18.17 -1.01 -1.03
C ALA A 147 18.09 0.24 -0.16
N TRP A 148 16.89 0.64 0.30
CA TRP A 148 16.75 1.81 1.17
C TRP A 148 17.44 1.58 2.51
N GLY A 149 17.34 0.39 3.11
CA GLY A 149 17.91 0.09 4.43
C GLY A 149 19.43 0.13 4.41
N CYS A 150 20.04 -0.38 3.34
CA CYS A 150 21.48 -0.26 3.11
C CYS A 150 21.90 1.21 2.92
N LEU A 151 21.15 1.99 2.13
CA LEU A 151 21.46 3.42 1.92
C LEU A 151 21.26 4.25 3.19
N ALA A 152 20.25 3.95 4.01
CA ALA A 152 20.02 4.54 5.32
C ALA A 152 21.20 4.28 6.26
N SER A 153 21.65 3.03 6.32
CA SER A 153 22.81 2.64 7.14
C SER A 153 24.10 3.30 6.66
N LEU A 154 24.31 3.41 5.34
CA LEU A 154 25.52 3.99 4.74
C LEU A 154 25.65 5.50 5.00
N GLN A 155 24.55 6.21 5.26
CA GLN A 155 24.59 7.63 5.64
C GLN A 155 25.39 7.87 6.93
N SER A 156 25.42 6.90 7.85
CA SER A 156 26.20 7.00 9.09
C SER A 156 27.70 7.16 8.88
N VAL A 157 28.24 6.68 7.75
CA VAL A 157 29.67 6.71 7.41
C VAL A 157 30.03 7.95 6.60
N SER A 158 29.04 8.70 6.12
CA SER A 158 29.28 9.90 5.31
C SER A 158 30.17 10.93 6.03
N THR A 159 31.04 11.61 5.27
CA THR A 159 32.05 12.54 5.81
C THR A 159 31.90 13.95 5.27
N GLY A 160 30.97 14.18 4.33
CA GLY A 160 30.74 15.52 3.78
C GLY A 160 29.40 15.67 3.06
N PHE A 161 29.11 16.92 2.69
CA PHE A 161 27.86 17.32 2.04
C PHE A 161 27.56 16.53 0.75
N GLY A 162 28.54 16.38 -0.14
CA GLY A 162 28.33 15.64 -1.40
C GLY A 162 27.95 14.19 -1.18
N SER A 163 28.63 13.50 -0.25
CA SER A 163 28.34 12.10 0.07
C SER A 163 26.94 11.91 0.64
N ILE A 164 26.52 12.75 1.59
CA ILE A 164 25.21 12.62 2.21
C ILE A 164 24.09 13.05 1.25
N LEU A 165 24.34 14.01 0.36
CA LEU A 165 23.40 14.40 -0.71
C LEU A 165 23.17 13.27 -1.71
N ILE A 166 24.24 12.63 -2.20
CA ILE A 166 24.12 11.49 -3.13
C ILE A 166 23.35 10.35 -2.48
N LEU A 167 23.68 10.00 -1.23
CA LEU A 167 22.98 8.95 -0.49
C LEU A 167 21.49 9.29 -0.31
N ARG A 168 21.14 10.57 -0.07
CA ARG A 168 19.76 11.03 0.04
C ARG A 168 18.99 10.91 -1.27
N ILE A 169 19.61 11.25 -2.39
CA ILE A 169 19.01 11.10 -3.72
C ILE A 169 18.78 9.62 -4.03
N LEU A 170 19.78 8.75 -3.79
CA LEU A 170 19.63 7.31 -3.99
C LEU A 170 18.54 6.72 -3.10
N LEU A 171 18.46 7.18 -1.84
CA LEU A 171 17.42 6.75 -0.92
C LEU A 171 16.03 7.15 -1.44
N GLY A 172 15.87 8.39 -1.93
CA GLY A 172 14.63 8.85 -2.55
C GLY A 172 14.22 8.01 -3.76
N ILE A 173 15.17 7.62 -4.62
CA ILE A 173 14.92 6.71 -5.76
C ILE A 173 14.43 5.33 -5.27
N SER A 174 15.11 4.76 -4.26
CA SER A 174 14.74 3.44 -3.73
C SER A 174 13.36 3.43 -3.03
N GLU A 175 12.98 4.55 -2.43
CA GLU A 175 11.73 4.70 -1.67
C GLU A 175 10.54 5.16 -2.54
N ALA A 176 10.82 5.75 -3.72
CA ALA A 176 9.80 6.30 -4.63
C ALA A 176 8.72 5.28 -5.00
N ALA A 177 9.10 4.00 -5.14
CA ALA A 177 8.16 2.95 -5.49
C ALA A 177 7.31 2.47 -4.30
N PHE A 178 7.75 2.70 -3.06
CA PHE A 178 7.08 2.15 -1.87
C PHE A 178 5.78 2.90 -1.54
N GLY A 179 5.79 4.23 -1.56
CA GLY A 179 4.65 5.04 -1.13
C GLY A 179 3.35 4.72 -1.89
N PRO A 180 3.30 4.85 -3.23
CA PRO A 180 2.12 4.49 -4.00
C PRO A 180 2.02 2.98 -4.28
N GLY A 181 3.13 2.25 -4.13
CA GLY A 181 3.19 0.80 -4.32
C GLY A 181 2.43 0.00 -3.26
N VAL A 182 2.38 0.47 -2.00
CA VAL A 182 1.66 -0.27 -0.94
C VAL A 182 0.14 -0.29 -1.14
N PRO A 183 -0.55 0.84 -1.36
CA PRO A 183 -1.99 0.79 -1.68
C PRO A 183 -2.30 -0.02 -2.95
N PHE A 184 -1.42 0.05 -3.95
CA PHE A 184 -1.54 -0.77 -5.16
C PHE A 184 -1.39 -2.26 -4.85
N TYR A 185 -0.41 -2.64 -4.02
CA TYR A 185 -0.21 -4.02 -3.58
C TYR A 185 -1.40 -4.55 -2.77
N LEU A 186 -1.95 -3.75 -1.86
CA LEU A 186 -3.16 -4.11 -1.10
C LEU A 186 -4.38 -4.30 -2.00
N SER A 187 -4.45 -3.62 -3.14
CA SER A 187 -5.57 -3.75 -4.09
C SER A 187 -5.68 -5.14 -4.73
N PHE A 188 -4.61 -5.94 -4.74
CA PHE A 188 -4.65 -7.31 -5.23
C PHE A 188 -5.28 -8.30 -4.24
N PHE A 189 -5.30 -7.98 -2.94
CA PHE A 189 -5.76 -8.90 -1.89
C PHE A 189 -7.10 -8.50 -1.28
N PHE A 190 -7.48 -7.22 -1.35
CA PHE A 190 -8.66 -6.70 -0.66
C PHE A 190 -9.69 -6.09 -1.60
N LYS A 191 -10.97 -6.25 -1.25
CA LYS A 191 -12.10 -5.61 -1.91
C LYS A 191 -12.05 -4.08 -1.71
N ARG A 192 -12.59 -3.32 -2.66
CA ARG A 192 -12.55 -1.84 -2.67
C ARG A 192 -13.12 -1.20 -1.40
N ASN A 193 -14.20 -1.77 -0.85
CA ASN A 193 -14.88 -1.28 0.36
C ASN A 193 -14.04 -1.46 1.64
N GLU A 194 -13.05 -2.34 1.57
CA GLU A 194 -12.26 -2.84 2.68
C GLU A 194 -10.83 -2.27 2.69
N LEU A 195 -10.38 -1.78 1.52
CA LEU A 195 -9.05 -1.24 1.30
C LEU A 195 -8.84 0.12 1.98
N ALA A 196 -9.87 0.96 2.01
CA ALA A 196 -9.79 2.32 2.57
C ALA A 196 -9.43 2.30 4.07
N PHE A 197 -10.09 1.43 4.85
CA PHE A 197 -9.83 1.28 6.29
C PHE A 197 -8.39 0.81 6.57
N ARG A 198 -7.93 -0.20 5.82
CA ARG A 198 -6.58 -0.77 5.95
C ARG A 198 -5.49 0.20 5.51
N THR A 199 -5.74 0.96 4.45
CA THR A 199 -4.85 2.05 4.03
C THR A 199 -4.80 3.16 5.08
N GLY A 200 -5.92 3.46 5.75
CA GLY A 200 -5.96 4.38 6.88
C GLY A 200 -5.12 3.90 8.07
N LEU A 201 -5.20 2.61 8.42
CA LEU A 201 -4.34 1.99 9.45
C LEU A 201 -2.86 2.01 9.07
N PHE A 202 -2.55 1.85 7.79
CA PHE A 202 -1.19 1.97 7.28
C PHE A 202 -0.67 3.42 7.44
N ILE A 203 -1.46 4.40 7.01
CA ILE A 203 -1.08 5.82 7.10
C ILE A 203 -0.90 6.26 8.56
N SER A 204 -1.68 5.73 9.50
CA SER A 204 -1.56 6.06 10.93
C SER A 204 -0.25 5.58 11.56
N ALA A 205 0.50 4.68 10.91
CA ALA A 205 1.85 4.30 11.35
C ALA A 205 2.89 5.43 11.15
N ALA A 206 2.66 6.39 10.25
CA ALA A 206 3.58 7.54 10.04
C ALA A 206 3.78 8.43 11.27
N PRO A 207 2.73 8.94 11.95
CA PRO A 207 2.91 9.74 13.17
C PRO A 207 3.49 8.93 14.33
N LEU A 208 3.17 7.63 14.42
CA LEU A 208 3.78 6.72 15.39
C LEU A 208 5.30 6.62 15.13
N ALA A 209 5.71 6.37 13.89
CA ALA A 209 7.11 6.34 13.48
C ALA A 209 7.87 7.61 13.89
N SER A 210 7.28 8.76 13.57
CA SER A 210 7.88 10.08 13.82
C SER A 210 8.06 10.33 15.33
N SER A 211 7.11 9.87 16.15
CA SER A 211 7.17 9.96 17.60
C SER A 211 8.25 9.04 18.19
N PHE A 212 8.37 7.80 17.69
CA PHE A 212 9.45 6.89 18.07
C PHE A 212 10.82 7.42 17.67
N ALA A 213 10.98 7.90 16.44
CA ALA A 213 12.23 8.48 15.93
C ALA A 213 12.68 9.68 16.76
N SER A 214 11.76 10.59 17.10
CA SER A 214 12.07 11.76 17.93
C SER A 214 12.48 11.37 19.36
N THR A 215 11.80 10.38 19.94
CA THR A 215 12.12 9.87 21.28
C THR A 215 13.48 9.17 21.29
N LEU A 216 13.76 8.37 20.26
CA LEU A 216 15.03 7.69 20.08
C LEU A 216 16.18 8.68 19.90
N ALA A 217 15.98 9.73 19.09
CA ALA A 217 16.94 10.80 18.90
C ALA A 217 17.28 11.50 20.22
N PHE A 218 16.27 11.80 21.05
CA PHE A 218 16.49 12.37 22.38
C PHE A 218 17.30 11.42 23.28
N ALA A 219 16.97 10.13 23.30
CA ALA A 219 17.70 9.13 24.07
C ALA A 219 19.17 9.02 23.62
N ILE A 220 19.42 8.99 22.31
CA ILE A 220 20.76 8.91 21.73
C ILE A 220 21.57 10.17 22.06
N VAL A 221 21.01 11.37 21.93
CA VAL A 221 21.69 12.62 22.29
C VAL A 221 22.03 12.64 23.78
N LYS A 222 21.17 12.09 24.65
CA LYS A 222 21.42 12.00 26.09
C LYS A 222 22.53 11.00 26.43
N LEU A 223 22.54 9.83 25.80
CA LEU A 223 23.55 8.78 25.98
C LEU A 223 24.89 9.14 25.33
N GLY A 224 24.84 9.86 24.20
CA GLY A 224 25.97 10.25 23.38
C GLY A 224 26.90 11.29 24.02
N LYS A 225 26.45 11.95 25.10
CA LYS A 225 27.28 12.88 25.89
C LYS A 225 28.56 12.24 26.46
N ASN A 226 28.57 10.91 26.59
CA ASN A 226 29.70 10.16 27.18
C ASN A 226 30.49 9.33 26.16
N THR A 227 30.16 9.39 24.86
CA THR A 227 30.84 8.60 23.81
C THR A 227 31.68 9.48 22.90
N ALA A 228 32.82 8.95 22.44
CA ALA A 228 33.71 9.63 21.50
C ALA A 228 33.15 9.70 20.05
N ILE A 229 32.03 9.03 19.78
CA ILE A 229 31.38 8.96 18.47
C ILE A 229 30.24 9.98 18.43
N GLU A 230 30.16 10.71 17.33
CA GLU A 230 29.12 11.69 17.06
C GLU A 230 27.72 11.07 17.12
N SER A 231 26.81 11.67 17.91
CA SER A 231 25.48 11.12 18.20
C SER A 231 24.64 10.89 16.94
N TRP A 232 24.80 11.73 15.91
CA TRP A 232 24.07 11.58 14.65
C TRP A 232 24.48 10.34 13.85
N ARG A 233 25.74 9.87 13.95
CA ARG A 233 26.19 8.65 13.26
C ARG A 233 25.54 7.42 13.86
N ILE A 234 25.46 7.39 15.20
CA ILE A 234 24.81 6.32 15.95
C ILE A 234 23.32 6.28 15.61
N LEU A 235 22.69 7.46 15.47
CA LEU A 235 21.29 7.58 15.08
C LEU A 235 21.04 6.91 13.72
N PHE A 236 21.83 7.20 12.69
CA PHE A 236 21.70 6.54 11.38
C PHE A 236 21.91 5.01 11.43
N ILE A 237 22.83 4.51 12.28
CA ILE A 237 23.08 3.07 12.40
C ILE A 237 21.89 2.37 13.09
N ILE A 238 21.46 2.90 14.23
CA ILE A 238 20.36 2.29 15.01
C ILE A 238 19.04 2.34 14.24
N GLU A 239 18.84 3.38 13.43
CA GLU A 239 17.64 3.53 12.62
C GLU A 239 17.68 2.71 11.32
N GLY A 240 18.83 2.64 10.63
CA GLY A 240 18.97 1.92 9.36
C GLY A 240 19.15 0.41 9.48
N PHE A 241 19.82 -0.08 10.54
CA PHE A 241 20.13 -1.50 10.70
C PHE A 241 18.90 -2.40 10.89
N PRO A 242 17.87 -2.03 11.70
CA PRO A 242 16.64 -2.79 11.79
C PRO A 242 15.95 -2.95 10.44
N SER A 243 16.01 -1.94 9.57
CA SER A 243 15.43 -2.00 8.22
C SER A 243 16.05 -3.09 7.37
N VAL A 244 17.38 -3.30 7.47
CA VAL A 244 18.07 -4.38 6.76
C VAL A 244 17.68 -5.76 7.31
N LEU A 245 17.55 -5.89 8.64
CA LEU A 245 17.11 -7.14 9.25
C LEU A 245 15.68 -7.52 8.86
N VAL A 246 14.78 -6.52 8.84
CA VAL A 246 13.41 -6.71 8.38
C VAL A 246 13.38 -7.07 6.89
N ALA A 247 14.22 -6.45 6.06
CA ALA A 247 14.33 -6.80 4.64
C ALA A 247 14.81 -8.23 4.40
N LEU A 248 15.76 -8.72 5.21
CA LEU A 248 16.27 -10.10 5.11
C LEU A 248 15.26 -11.14 5.58
N TRP A 249 14.36 -10.77 6.49
CA TRP A 249 13.31 -11.65 7.00
C TRP A 249 12.09 -11.72 6.07
N ALA A 250 11.92 -10.75 5.18
CA ALA A 250 10.76 -10.55 4.31
C ALA A 250 10.86 -11.27 2.95
#